data_AF-A0A2G2NS91-F1
#
_entry.id   AF-A0A2G2NS91-F1
#
_cell.length_a   1.000
_cell.length_b   1.000
_cell.length_c   1.000
_cell.angle_alpha   90.00
_cell.angle_beta   90.00
_cell.angle_gamma   90.00
#
_symmetry.space_group_name_H-M   'P 1'
#
loop_
_entity.id
_entity.type
_entity.pdbx_description
1 polymer ?
#
loop_
_entity_poly.entity_id
_entity_poly.type
_entity_poly.pdbx_seq_one_letter_code
_entity_poly.pdbx_strand_id
1 'polypeptide(L)'
;MLIDGRHPSTKSEGLDNLLSRISADSVAYVELIRGGAPGIDMQGRSVVANVVLKDAITVERVLGFDAYIYEDGYIGPIVQAEYSRRAGDNQIEGAFSATVDRTDGTNEGRRQRFDPSGALIQNAEIQSWDRFRNVRA
;
A
#
# COMPACT_ATOMS: atom_id res chain seq x y z
N MET A 1 -37.22 -5.67 -0.97
CA MET A 1 -35.88 -6.28 -1.07
C MET A 1 -35.09 -5.77 0.12
N LEU A 2 -34.25 -6.62 0.68
CA LEU A 2 -33.36 -6.28 1.79
C LEU A 2 -31.91 -6.39 1.32
N ILE A 3 -31.02 -5.64 1.97
CA ILE A 3 -29.57 -5.80 1.89
C ILE A 3 -29.08 -6.03 3.31
N ASP A 4 -28.41 -7.16 3.56
CA ASP A 4 -27.98 -7.59 4.90
C ASP A 4 -29.10 -7.46 5.95
N GLY A 5 -30.32 -7.89 5.59
CA GLY A 5 -31.50 -7.88 6.46
C GLY A 5 -32.15 -6.52 6.70
N ARG A 6 -31.62 -5.44 6.10
CA ARG A 6 -32.16 -4.08 6.26
C ARG A 6 -32.77 -3.54 4.96
N HIS A 7 -33.79 -2.71 5.10
CA HIS A 7 -34.34 -1.97 3.96
C HIS A 7 -33.37 -0.86 3.56
N PRO A 8 -33.10 -0.66 2.26
CA PRO A 8 -32.35 0.49 1.77
C PRO A 8 -33.00 1.80 2.26
N SER A 9 -32.20 2.74 2.77
CA SER A 9 -32.70 4.00 3.35
C SER A 9 -33.23 4.99 2.30
N THR A 10 -32.94 4.77 1.02
CA THR A 10 -33.23 5.71 -0.05
C THR A 10 -34.63 5.49 -0.62
N LYS A 11 -35.60 6.30 -0.19
CA LYS A 11 -36.92 6.41 -0.86
C LYS A 11 -36.81 6.97 -2.30
N SER A 12 -35.65 7.50 -2.67
CA SER A 12 -35.42 8.30 -3.90
C SER A 12 -34.61 7.59 -4.98
N GLU A 13 -33.88 6.54 -4.64
CA GLU A 13 -33.07 5.78 -5.62
C GLU A 13 -33.88 4.58 -6.08
N GLY A 14 -34.17 4.48 -7.38
CA GLY A 14 -34.87 3.34 -7.95
C GLY A 14 -34.11 2.05 -7.65
N LEU A 15 -34.85 0.97 -7.39
CA LEU A 15 -34.30 -0.35 -7.06
C LEU A 15 -33.26 -0.82 -8.08
N ASP A 16 -33.48 -0.52 -9.36
CA ASP A 16 -32.60 -0.88 -10.46
C ASP A 16 -31.23 -0.17 -10.39
N ASN A 17 -31.21 1.09 -9.94
CA ASN A 17 -29.97 1.85 -9.73
C ASN A 17 -29.21 1.38 -8.50
N LEU A 18 -29.91 0.92 -7.47
CA LEU A 18 -29.28 0.32 -6.30
C LEU A 18 -28.63 -1.03 -6.67
N LEU A 19 -29.37 -1.87 -7.40
CA LEU A 19 -28.89 -3.17 -7.87
C LEU A 19 -27.72 -3.05 -8.85
N SER A 20 -27.72 -2.05 -9.74
CA SER A 20 -26.62 -1.86 -10.69
C SER A 20 -25.29 -1.48 -10.03
N ARG A 21 -25.33 -0.93 -8.80
CA ARG A 21 -24.13 -0.62 -8.01
C ARG A 21 -23.58 -1.82 -7.25
N ILE A 22 -24.40 -2.85 -7.00
CA ILE A 22 -23.96 -4.05 -6.31
C ILE A 22 -23.38 -5.01 -7.34
N SER A 23 -22.05 -5.17 -7.35
CA SER A 23 -21.40 -6.16 -8.21
C SER A 23 -21.85 -7.57 -7.82
N ALA A 24 -22.12 -8.43 -8.80
CA ALA A 24 -22.43 -9.84 -8.54
C ALA A 24 -21.30 -10.53 -7.74
N ASP A 25 -20.04 -10.10 -7.94
CA ASP A 25 -18.89 -10.63 -7.20
C ASP A 25 -18.89 -10.24 -5.72
N SER A 26 -19.58 -9.15 -5.36
CA SER A 26 -19.74 -8.72 -3.96
C SER A 26 -20.92 -9.39 -3.25
N VAL A 27 -21.71 -10.22 -3.93
CA VAL A 27 -22.84 -10.94 -3.33
C VAL A 27 -22.38 -12.32 -2.85
N ALA A 28 -22.60 -12.62 -1.57
CA ALA A 28 -22.31 -13.93 -1.00
C ALA A 28 -23.40 -14.93 -1.43
N TYR A 29 -24.65 -14.58 -1.18
CA TYR A 29 -25.83 -15.33 -1.57
C TYR A 29 -27.09 -14.45 -1.50
N VAL A 30 -28.18 -14.92 -2.10
CA VAL A 30 -29.49 -14.25 -2.04
C VAL A 30 -30.46 -15.16 -1.29
N GLU A 31 -31.00 -14.66 -0.19
CA GLU A 31 -32.03 -15.36 0.59
C GLU A 31 -33.42 -15.00 0.05
N LEU A 32 -34.26 -16.01 -0.14
CA LEU A 32 -35.66 -15.83 -0.52
C LEU A 32 -36.56 -16.10 0.68
N ILE A 33 -37.04 -15.03 1.31
CA ILE A 33 -37.91 -15.05 2.49
C ILE A 33 -39.36 -15.14 2.02
N ARG A 34 -40.10 -16.15 2.50
CA ARG A 34 -41.50 -16.39 2.15
C ARG A 34 -42.34 -16.47 3.42
N GLY A 35 -43.50 -15.79 3.43
CA GLY A 35 -44.33 -15.69 4.62
C GLY A 35 -43.70 -14.81 5.72
N GLY A 36 -44.44 -14.57 6.80
CA GLY A 36 -44.02 -13.68 7.90
C GLY A 36 -42.85 -14.26 8.70
N ALA A 37 -41.64 -14.12 8.19
CA ALA A 37 -40.43 -14.48 8.91
C ALA A 37 -40.28 -13.59 10.16
N PRO A 38 -40.00 -14.17 11.35
CA PRO A 38 -39.83 -13.39 12.58
C PRO A 38 -38.74 -12.32 12.42
N GLY A 39 -39.05 -11.07 12.77
CA GLY A 39 -38.09 -9.96 12.74
C GLY A 39 -37.85 -9.33 11.37
N ILE A 40 -38.53 -9.78 10.30
CA ILE A 40 -38.43 -9.19 8.96
C ILE A 40 -39.69 -8.37 8.65
N ASP A 41 -39.52 -7.08 8.37
CA ASP A 41 -40.60 -6.25 7.85
C ASP A 41 -40.87 -6.59 6.37
N MET A 42 -41.93 -7.37 6.15
CA MET A 42 -42.35 -7.84 4.83
C MET A 42 -43.01 -6.73 3.98
N GLN A 43 -43.37 -5.58 4.56
CA GLN A 43 -44.03 -4.43 3.87
C GLN A 43 -45.18 -4.84 2.93
N GLY A 44 -46.00 -5.80 3.35
CA GLY A 44 -47.16 -6.29 2.58
C GLY A 44 -46.81 -7.21 1.40
N ARG A 45 -45.55 -7.60 1.22
CA ARG A 45 -45.13 -8.56 0.18
C ARG A 45 -45.21 -10.00 0.71
N SER A 46 -45.65 -10.93 -0.13
CA SER A 46 -45.68 -12.37 0.19
C SER A 46 -44.29 -13.03 0.17
N VAL A 47 -43.37 -12.43 -0.58
CA VAL A 47 -41.99 -12.88 -0.78
C VAL A 47 -41.06 -11.68 -0.80
N VAL A 48 -39.92 -11.79 -0.12
CA VAL A 48 -38.86 -10.78 -0.06
C VAL A 48 -37.51 -11.43 -0.36
N ALA A 49 -36.74 -10.83 -1.28
CA ALA A 49 -35.34 -11.20 -1.50
C ALA A 49 -34.43 -10.36 -0.58
N ASN A 50 -33.51 -11.01 0.13
CA ASN A 50 -32.44 -10.39 0.89
C ASN A 50 -31.10 -10.70 0.21
N VAL A 51 -30.39 -9.66 -0.22
CA VAL A 51 -29.06 -9.78 -0.82
C VAL A 51 -28.05 -9.67 0.30
N VAL A 52 -27.30 -10.75 0.54
CA VAL A 52 -26.24 -10.80 1.56
C VAL A 52 -24.91 -10.53 0.88
N LEU A 53 -24.21 -9.50 1.34
CA LEU A 53 -22.92 -9.10 0.76
C LEU A 53 -21.78 -9.97 1.33
N LYS A 54 -20.71 -10.14 0.54
CA LYS A 54 -19.49 -10.79 1.02
C LYS A 54 -18.80 -9.86 2.01
N ASP A 55 -18.28 -10.44 3.08
CA ASP A 55 -17.28 -9.80 3.93
C ASP A 55 -15.95 -9.77 3.15
N ALA A 56 -15.83 -8.81 2.23
CA ALA A 56 -14.69 -8.71 1.32
C ALA A 56 -13.47 -8.20 2.11
N ILE A 57 -12.55 -9.11 2.40
CA ILE A 57 -11.23 -8.75 2.91
C ILE A 57 -10.38 -8.37 1.69
N THR A 58 -10.11 -7.08 1.54
CA THR A 58 -9.14 -6.59 0.54
C THR A 58 -7.77 -6.56 1.18
N VAL A 59 -6.79 -7.20 0.53
CA VAL A 59 -5.38 -7.17 0.95
C VAL A 59 -4.53 -6.70 -0.22
N GLU A 60 -3.78 -5.63 -0.01
CA GLU A 60 -2.82 -5.07 -0.96
C GLU A 60 -1.42 -5.19 -0.37
N ARG A 61 -0.46 -5.59 -1.22
CA ARG A 61 0.94 -5.79 -0.84
C ARG A 61 1.83 -5.32 -1.96
N VAL A 62 2.77 -4.46 -1.64
CA VAL A 62 3.80 -4.00 -2.58
C VAL A 62 5.15 -4.32 -1.97
N LEU A 63 6.03 -4.90 -2.78
CA LEU A 63 7.42 -5.17 -2.42
C LEU A 63 8.29 -4.59 -3.55
N GLY A 64 9.26 -3.78 -3.18
CA GLY A 64 10.23 -3.18 -4.10
C GLY A 64 11.65 -3.43 -3.63
N PHE A 65 12.52 -3.68 -4.60
CA PHE A 65 13.94 -3.85 -4.41
C PHE A 65 14.68 -3.14 -5.53
N ASP A 66 15.54 -2.20 -5.16
CA ASP A 66 16.34 -1.41 -6.09
C ASP A 66 17.81 -1.43 -5.62
N ALA A 67 18.74 -1.23 -6.55
CA ALA A 67 20.15 -1.18 -6.22
C ALA A 67 20.92 -0.26 -7.16
N TYR A 68 21.79 0.58 -6.59
CA TYR A 68 22.80 1.34 -7.33
C TYR A 68 24.11 0.56 -7.36
N ILE A 69 24.66 0.35 -8.55
CA ILE A 69 25.98 -0.27 -8.74
C ILE A 69 26.92 0.83 -9.23
N TYR A 70 28.05 0.94 -8.56
CA TYR A 70 29.04 1.95 -8.86
C TYR A 70 30.28 1.36 -9.52
N GLU A 71 31.11 2.22 -10.13
CA GLU A 71 32.30 1.82 -10.89
C GLU A 71 33.34 1.07 -10.04
N ASP A 72 33.41 1.37 -8.74
CA ASP A 72 34.27 0.72 -7.74
C ASP A 72 33.73 -0.64 -7.26
N GLY A 73 32.57 -1.08 -7.77
CA GLY A 73 31.89 -2.32 -7.40
C GLY A 73 31.07 -2.23 -6.12
N TYR A 74 30.95 -1.06 -5.49
CA TYR A 74 30.04 -0.87 -4.37
C TYR A 74 28.57 -0.97 -4.82
N ILE A 75 27.73 -1.52 -3.94
CA ILE A 75 26.30 -1.68 -4.17
C ILE A 75 25.53 -0.98 -3.06
N GLY A 76 24.66 -0.04 -3.43
CA GLY A 76 23.73 0.66 -2.55
C GLY A 76 22.31 0.10 -2.67
N PRO A 77 21.89 -0.88 -1.85
CA PRO A 77 20.57 -1.47 -1.93
C PRO A 77 19.49 -0.62 -1.27
N ILE A 78 18.29 -0.67 -1.85
CA ILE A 78 17.06 -0.06 -1.35
C ILE A 78 15.97 -1.13 -1.32
N VAL A 79 15.29 -1.22 -0.18
CA VAL A 79 14.16 -2.13 0.04
C VAL A 79 12.96 -1.33 0.49
N GLN A 80 11.80 -1.63 -0.09
CA GLN A 80 10.52 -1.02 0.29
C GLN A 80 9.43 -2.09 0.36
N ALA A 81 8.56 -1.99 1.35
CA ALA A 81 7.43 -2.88 1.54
C ALA A 81 6.22 -2.10 2.04
N GLU A 82 5.06 -2.37 1.47
CA GLU A 82 3.78 -1.78 1.86
C GLU A 82 2.74 -2.87 2.01
N TYR A 83 1.90 -2.73 3.03
CA TYR A 83 0.83 -3.65 3.35
C TYR A 83 -0.43 -2.86 3.72
N SER A 84 -1.54 -3.18 3.06
CA SER A 84 -2.86 -2.68 3.41
C SER A 84 -3.84 -3.83 3.51
N ARG A 85 -4.67 -3.83 4.55
CA ARG A 85 -5.77 -4.77 4.73
C ARG A 85 -7.02 -4.02 5.16
N ARG A 86 -8.08 -4.15 4.38
CA ARG A 86 -9.42 -3.64 4.72
C ARG A 86 -10.38 -4.81 4.90
N ALA A 87 -11.10 -4.83 6.01
CA ALA A 87 -12.15 -5.79 6.31
C ALA A 87 -13.29 -5.07 7.03
N GLY A 88 -14.35 -4.71 6.29
CA GLY A 88 -15.42 -3.85 6.80
C GLY A 88 -14.87 -2.51 7.30
N ASP A 89 -15.18 -2.17 8.55
CA ASP A 89 -14.71 -0.95 9.23
C ASP A 89 -13.27 -1.05 9.77
N ASN A 90 -12.66 -2.25 9.73
CA ASN A 90 -11.31 -2.46 10.22
C ASN A 90 -10.28 -2.30 9.09
N GLN A 91 -9.38 -1.33 9.24
CA GLN A 91 -8.31 -1.05 8.29
C GLN A 91 -6.96 -1.10 9.00
N ILE A 92 -6.03 -1.86 8.42
CA ILE A 92 -4.65 -1.98 8.90
C ILE A 92 -3.73 -1.60 7.74
N GLU A 93 -2.81 -0.68 8.02
CA GLU A 93 -1.79 -0.24 7.08
C GLU A 93 -0.42 -0.31 7.74
N GLY A 94 0.59 -0.64 6.96
CA GLY A 94 1.98 -0.63 7.39
C GLY A 94 2.91 -0.43 6.21
N ALA A 95 3.99 0.30 6.43
CA ALA A 95 5.03 0.51 5.45
C ALA A 95 6.39 0.22 6.10
N PHE A 96 7.35 -0.20 5.30
CA PHE A 96 8.72 -0.41 5.73
C PHE A 96 9.66 0.01 4.60
N SER A 97 10.73 0.73 4.92
CA SER A 97 11.79 1.04 3.98
C SER A 97 13.15 0.92 4.64
N ALA A 98 14.12 0.42 3.90
CA ALA A 98 15.51 0.33 4.31
C ALA A 98 16.44 0.71 3.15
N THR A 99 17.43 1.55 3.44
CA THR A 99 18.44 1.99 2.48
C THR A 99 19.81 1.99 3.12
N VAL A 100 20.79 1.48 2.39
CA VAL A 100 22.21 1.62 2.72
C VAL A 100 22.91 2.13 1.48
N ASP A 101 23.57 3.27 1.56
CA ASP A 101 24.28 3.84 0.41
C ASP A 101 25.46 4.72 0.84
N ARG A 102 26.31 5.09 -0.13
CA ARG A 102 27.41 6.03 0.06
C ARG A 102 26.88 7.46 0.25
N THR A 103 27.62 8.30 0.97
CA THR A 103 27.37 9.75 1.03
C THR A 103 28.19 10.48 -0.02
N ASP A 104 27.92 11.78 -0.17
CA ASP A 104 28.75 12.74 -0.91
C ASP A 104 30.17 12.92 -0.29
N GLY A 105 30.38 12.42 0.93
CA GLY A 105 31.69 12.34 1.57
C GLY A 105 32.60 11.24 1.01
N THR A 106 32.05 10.29 0.23
CA THR A 106 32.86 9.27 -0.45
C THR A 106 33.56 9.86 -1.66
N ASN A 107 34.88 9.97 -1.60
CA ASN A 107 35.68 10.62 -2.64
C ASN A 107 37.06 9.96 -2.77
N GLU A 108 37.52 9.86 -4.01
CA GLU A 108 38.88 9.44 -4.33
C GLU A 108 39.56 10.54 -5.16
N GLY A 109 40.85 10.77 -4.91
CA GLY A 109 41.57 11.79 -5.66
C GLY A 109 42.99 12.03 -5.18
N ARG A 110 43.63 13.05 -5.74
CA ARG A 110 45.01 13.40 -5.39
C ARG A 110 45.08 14.86 -4.96
N ARG A 111 45.63 15.10 -3.77
CA ARG A 111 45.93 16.44 -3.27
C ARG A 111 47.39 16.75 -3.49
N GLN A 112 47.63 17.74 -4.35
CA GLN A 112 48.94 18.32 -4.56
C GLN A 112 49.00 19.71 -3.91
N ARG A 113 50.09 20.00 -3.20
CA ARG A 113 50.40 21.36 -2.73
C ARG A 113 51.74 21.79 -3.29
N PHE A 114 51.79 23.04 -3.71
CA PHE A 114 52.98 23.69 -4.22
C PHE A 114 53.36 24.86 -3.32
N ASP A 115 54.66 25.14 -3.23
CA ASP A 115 55.13 26.36 -2.61
C ASP A 115 54.96 27.58 -3.56
N PRO A 116 55.26 28.81 -3.11
CA PRO A 116 55.17 30.00 -3.97
C PRO A 116 56.11 30.00 -5.18
N SER A 117 57.16 29.16 -5.19
CA SER A 117 58.08 28.99 -6.32
C SER A 117 57.59 27.97 -7.35
N GLY A 118 56.48 27.28 -7.05
CA GLY A 118 55.93 26.21 -7.89
C GLY A 118 56.54 24.84 -7.62
N ALA A 119 57.39 24.69 -6.60
CA ALA A 119 57.93 23.39 -6.22
C ALA A 119 56.85 22.56 -5.49
N LEU A 120 56.73 21.29 -5.83
CA LEU A 120 55.79 20.36 -5.21
C LEU A 120 56.25 20.04 -3.78
N ILE A 121 55.43 20.40 -2.79
CA ILE A 121 55.73 20.17 -1.36
C ILE A 121 54.85 19.09 -0.73
N GLN A 122 53.74 18.74 -1.36
CA GLN A 122 52.93 17.59 -0.94
C GLN A 122 52.27 16.96 -2.15
N ASN A 123 52.31 15.63 -2.19
CA ASN A 123 51.52 14.82 -3.09
C ASN A 123 50.91 13.68 -2.26
N ALA A 124 49.61 13.70 -2.05
CA ALA A 124 48.91 12.73 -1.23
C ALA A 124 47.70 12.20 -1.98
N GLU A 125 47.49 10.89 -1.93
CA GLU A 125 46.22 10.29 -2.31
C GLU A 125 45.20 10.55 -1.22
N ILE A 126 43.98 10.86 -1.63
CA ILE A 126 42.81 11.01 -0.78
C ILE A 126 41.89 9.85 -1.15
N GLN A 127 41.58 9.04 -0.15
CA GLN A 127 40.49 8.07 -0.20
C GLN A 127 39.63 8.32 1.04
N SER A 128 38.43 8.84 0.81
CA SER A 128 37.42 9.08 1.82
C SER A 128 36.25 8.13 1.53
N TRP A 129 35.83 7.39 2.54
CA TRP A 129 34.74 6.43 2.44
C TRP A 129 33.72 6.72 3.53
N ASP A 130 32.48 7.02 3.13
CA ASP A 130 31.41 7.35 4.07
C ASP A 130 30.04 6.83 3.58
N ARG A 131 29.20 6.39 4.53
CA ARG A 131 27.94 5.70 4.24
C ARG A 131 26.83 6.10 5.20
N PHE A 132 25.60 6.12 4.71
CA PHE A 132 24.42 6.30 5.53
C PHE A 132 23.54 5.05 5.55
N ARG A 133 22.70 4.97 6.58
CA ARG A 133 21.68 3.92 6.73
C ARG A 133 20.39 4.57 7.16
N ASN A 134 19.30 4.25 6.47
CA ASN A 134 17.97 4.75 6.80
C ASN A 134 17.03 3.56 6.92
N VAL A 135 16.26 3.52 8.02
CA VAL A 135 15.22 2.51 8.25
C VAL A 135 13.98 3.25 8.73
N ARG A 136 12.84 3.01 8.09
CA ARG A 136 11.54 3.58 8.48
C ARG A 136 10.49 2.48 8.49
N ALA A 137 9.64 2.48 9.50
CA ALA A 137 8.54 1.55 9.70
C ALA A 137 7.33 2.31 10.26
#